data_AF-A0A965I6M9-F1
#
_entry.id   AF-A0A965I6M9-F1
#
_cell.length_a   1.000
_cell.length_b   1.000
_cell.length_c   1.000
_cell.angle_alpha   90.00
_cell.angle_beta   90.00
_cell.angle_gamma   90.00
#
_symmetry.space_group_name_H-M   'P 1'
#
loop_
_entity.id
_entity.type
_entity.pdbx_description
1 polymer ?
#
loop_
_entity_poly.entity_id
_entity_poly.type
_entity_poly.pdbx_seq_one_letter_code
_entity_poly.pdbx_strand_id
1 'polypeptide(L)' 'MLINKKAVRREALSMAKATRSKGFSRVGKSFYEELEWKLKASLSSMIGQHPSKGVTLLGRHKTI' A
#
# COMPACT_ATOMS: atom_id res chain seq x y z
N MET A 1 -0.38 10.60 -3.39
CA MET A 1 0.21 9.52 -2.58
C MET A 1 -0.90 8.56 -2.19
N LEU A 2 -0.76 7.28 -2.57
CA LEU A 2 -1.75 6.22 -2.34
C LEU A 2 -1.85 5.84 -0.86
N ILE A 3 -0.80 6.11 -0.07
CA ILE A 3 -0.75 5.76 1.34
C ILE A 3 -1.04 6.95 2.26
N ASN A 4 -1.75 6.68 3.36
CA ASN A 4 -1.91 7.64 4.46
C ASN A 4 -0.61 7.71 5.28
N LYS A 5 0.20 8.75 5.05
CA LYS A 5 1.48 8.96 5.75
C LYS A 5 1.37 8.95 7.27
N LYS A 6 0.30 9.52 7.84
CA LYS A 6 0.14 9.64 9.30
C LYS A 6 -0.07 8.27 9.94
N ALA A 7 -0.94 7.46 9.34
CA ALA A 7 -1.19 6.09 9.79
C ALA A 7 0.05 5.21 9.63
N VAL A 8 0.69 5.26 8.45
CA VAL A 8 1.93 4.50 8.16
C VAL A 8 3.04 4.86 9.14
N ARG A 9 3.23 6.14 9.43
CA ARG A 9 4.24 6.59 10.39
C ARG A 9 4.00 6.01 11.79
N ARG A 10 2.75 6.05 12.25
CA ARG A 10 2.38 5.55 13.58
C ARG A 10 2.69 4.06 13.69
N GLU A 11 2.26 3.27 12.70
CA GLU A 11 2.51 1.82 12.74
C GLU A 11 3.98 1.46 12.57
N ALA A 12 4.69 2.09 11.65
CA ALA A 12 6.11 1.82 11.44
C ALA A 12 6.92 2.08 12.72
N LEU A 13 6.64 3.17 13.44
CA LEU A 13 7.29 3.48 14.71
C LEU A 13 6.85 2.55 15.85
N SER A 14 5.58 2.14 15.87
CA SER A 14 5.07 1.15 16.82
C SER A 14 5.79 -0.19 16.67
N MET A 15 5.91 -0.69 15.43
CA MET A 15 6.62 -1.92 15.10
C MET A 15 8.12 -1.84 15.41
N ALA A 16 8.75 -0.71 15.12
CA ALA A 16 10.16 -0.51 15.44
C ALA A 16 10.44 -0.54 16.95
N LYS A 17 9.54 0.03 17.76
CA LYS A 17 9.61 -0.09 19.22
C LYS A 17 9.46 -1.54 19.67
N ALA A 18 8.47 -2.26 19.13
CA ALA A 18 8.22 -3.66 19.48
C ALA A 18 9.42 -4.58 19.13
N THR A 19 10.07 -4.32 18.00
CA THR A 19 11.24 -5.09 17.53
C THR A 19 12.57 -4.62 18.13
N ARG A 20 12.54 -3.64 19.06
CA ARG A 20 13.73 -3.01 19.65
C ARG A 20 14.76 -2.54 18.60
N SER A 21 14.28 -2.11 17.43
CA SER A 21 15.14 -1.59 16.37
C SER A 21 15.69 -0.23 16.80
N LYS A 22 16.89 -0.23 17.39
CA LYS A 22 17.53 0.98 17.94
C LYS A 22 17.78 2.07 16.88
N GLY A 23 17.82 1.69 15.60
CA GLY A 23 18.06 2.62 14.49
C GLY A 23 16.79 3.22 13.87
N PHE A 24 15.63 2.59 14.04
CA PHE A 24 14.38 3.03 13.38
C PHE A 24 13.54 3.92 14.31
N SER A 25 13.98 5.15 14.49
CA SER A 25 13.31 6.14 15.34
C SER A 25 12.46 7.15 14.56
N ARG A 26 12.65 7.22 13.24
CA ARG A 26 11.98 8.18 12.34
C ARG A 26 11.70 7.53 11.00
N VAL A 27 10.64 8.00 10.34
CA VAL A 27 10.27 7.54 8.99
C VAL A 27 10.65 8.63 7.98
N GLY A 28 11.68 8.35 7.19
CA GLY A 28 12.18 9.26 6.13
C GLY A 28 11.26 9.32 4.91
N LYS A 29 11.52 10.28 4.01
CA LYS A 29 10.75 10.45 2.77
C LYS A 29 10.86 9.22 1.85
N SER A 30 12.07 8.70 1.66
CA SER A 30 12.38 7.53 0.84
C SER A 30 11.60 6.28 1.26
N PHE A 31 11.37 6.09 2.56
CA PHE A 31 10.58 4.98 3.09
C PHE A 31 9.15 4.97 2.55
N TYR A 32 8.51 6.15 2.49
CA TYR A 32 7.15 6.24 1.94
C TYR A 32 7.13 6.01 0.43
N GLU A 33 8.13 6.53 -0.29
CA GLU A 33 8.26 6.34 -1.75
C GLU A 33 8.43 4.85 -2.09
N GLU A 34 9.26 4.13 -1.35
CA GLU A 34 9.46 2.70 -1.51
C GLU A 34 8.17 1.91 -1.20
N LEU A 35 7.46 2.25 -0.13
CA LEU A 35 6.17 1.64 0.22
C LEU A 35 5.13 1.83 -0.88
N GLU A 36 5.05 3.04 -1.45
CA GLU A 36 4.13 3.30 -2.56
C GLU A 36 4.48 2.51 -3.80
N TRP A 37 5.77 2.42 -4.12
CA TRP A 37 6.23 1.62 -5.26
C TRP A 37 5.84 0.15 -5.08
N LYS A 38 6.10 -0.44 -3.89
CA LYS A 38 5.70 -1.82 -3.57
C LYS A 38 4.19 -2.01 -3.65
N LEU A 39 3.41 -1.06 -3.13
CA LEU A 39 1.95 -1.11 -3.18
C LEU A 39 1.44 -1.09 -4.63
N LYS A 40 1.98 -0.22 -5.48
CA LYS A 40 1.62 -0.16 -6.90
C LYS A 40 1.93 -1.46 -7.63
N ALA A 41 3.12 -2.02 -7.40
CA ALA A 41 3.51 -3.31 -7.99
C ALA A 41 2.54 -4.43 -7.56
N SER A 42 2.20 -4.48 -6.27
CA SER A 42 1.23 -5.44 -5.74
C SER A 42 -0.16 -5.28 -6.36
N LEU A 43 -0.68 -4.04 -6.42
CA LEU A 43 -1.97 -3.76 -7.04
C LEU A 43 -1.99 -4.17 -8.52
N SER A 44 -0.94 -3.85 -9.27
CA SER A 44 -0.81 -4.23 -10.68
C SER A 44 -0.88 -5.75 -10.87
N SER A 45 -0.19 -6.50 -10.01
CA SER A 45 -0.21 -7.96 -10.03
C SER A 45 -1.61 -8.51 -9.69
N MET A 46 -2.23 -8.00 -8.62
CA MET A 46 -3.56 -8.45 -8.20
C MET A 46 -4.65 -8.17 -9.24
N ILE A 47 -4.59 -7.03 -9.93
CA ILE A 47 -5.51 -6.71 -11.02
C ILE A 47 -5.37 -7.70 -12.18
N GLY A 48 -4.13 -8.05 -12.55
CA GLY A 48 -3.88 -9.01 -13.63
C GLY A 48 -4.30 -10.45 -13.28
N GLN A 49 -4.10 -10.86 -12.02
CA GLN A 49 -4.38 -12.25 -11.58
C GLN A 49 -5.84 -12.47 -11.17
N HIS A 50 -6.51 -11.43 -10.67
CA HIS A 50 -7.86 -11.54 -10.13
C HIS A 50 -8.79 -10.45 -10.67
N PRO A 51 -9.09 -10.46 -11.98
CA PRO A 51 -10.07 -9.52 -12.56
C PRO A 51 -11.46 -9.65 -11.91
N SER A 52 -11.79 -10.78 -11.27
CA SER A 52 -13.02 -10.95 -10.50
C SER A 52 -13.06 -10.18 -9.17
N LYS A 53 -11.91 -9.76 -8.63
CA LYS A 53 -11.84 -8.97 -7.38
C LYS A 53 -12.09 -7.47 -7.62
N GLY A 54 -12.20 -7.03 -8.88
CA GLY A 54 -12.52 -5.66 -9.22
C GLY A 54 -13.43 -5.58 -10.43
N VAL A 55 -14.59 -4.93 -10.30
CA VAL A 55 -15.42 -4.62 -11.46
C VAL A 55 -14.69 -3.56 -12.27
N THR A 56 -14.39 -3.84 -13.54
CA THR A 56 -13.80 -2.84 -14.43
C THR A 56 -14.89 -1.82 -14.74
N LEU A 57 -14.69 -0.57 -14.30
CA LEU A 57 -15.58 0.57 -14.60
C LEU A 57 -15.40 1.01 -16.07
N LEU A 58 -15.69 0.12 -17.02
CA LEU A 58 -15.76 0.45 -18.43
C LEU A 58 -17.13 0.00 -18.99
N GLY A 59 -18.16 0.77 -18.67
CA GLY A 59 -19.26 1.07 -19.60
C GLY A 59 -20.11 -0.07 -20.20
N ARG A 60 -20.32 -1.23 -19.58
CA ARG A 60 -21.33 -2.24 -19.99
C ARG A 60 -21.87 -2.98 -18.75
N HIS A 61 -23.12 -2.80 -18.29
CA HIS A 61 -24.38 -3.31 -18.86
C HIS A 61 -24.29 -4.73 -19.45
N LYS A 62 -24.87 -5.71 -18.74
CA LYS A 62 -25.68 -6.75 -19.38
C LYS A 62 -26.93 -6.98 -18.53
N THR A 63 -28.02 -6.46 -19.06
CA THR A 63 -29.40 -6.82 -18.78
C THR A 63 -29.55 -8.34 -18.78
N ILE A 64 -30.19 -8.88 -17.75
CA ILE A 64 -31.05 -10.07 -17.84
C ILE A 64 -32.33 -9.69 -17.10
#